data_AF-A0A0F7H9E6-F1
#
_entry.id   AF-A0A0F7H9E6-F1
#
_cell.length_a   1.000
_cell.length_b   1.000
_cell.length_c   1.000
_cell.angle_alpha   90.00
_cell.angle_beta   90.00
_cell.angle_gamma   90.00
#
_symmetry.space_group_name_H-M   'P 1'
#
loop_
_entity.id
_entity.type
_entity.pdbx_description
1 polymer ?
#
loop_
_entity_poly.entity_id
_entity_poly.type
_entity_poly.pdbx_seq_one_letter_code
_entity_poly.pdbx_strand_id
1 'polypeptide(L)' 'MASLLQIRDALALRGSAQAQQLSQQLATPLPLVEAMLQRLAAMGKVERIELDSSECLSGSCKSCPEGLACQTVIYRLKE' A
#
# COMPACT_ATOMS: atom_id res chain seq x y z
N MET A 1 10.64 -16.01 4.81
CA MET A 1 9.26 -16.22 4.33
C MET A 1 8.41 -15.09 4.88
N ALA A 2 7.73 -14.31 4.04
CA ALA A 2 6.83 -13.28 4.55
C ALA A 2 5.61 -13.90 5.23
N SER A 3 5.24 -13.39 6.40
CA SER A 3 4.01 -13.79 7.10
C SER A 3 3.00 -12.64 7.13
N LEU A 4 1.71 -12.97 7.35
CA LEU A 4 0.65 -11.96 7.51
C LEU A 4 0.95 -11.00 8.67
N LEU A 5 1.63 -11.49 9.70
CA LEU A 5 2.10 -10.67 10.83
C LEU A 5 3.11 -9.63 10.38
N GLN A 6 4.08 -10.00 9.53
CA GLN A 6 5.09 -9.04 9.06
C GLN A 6 4.48 -7.91 8.20
N ILE A 7 3.44 -8.20 7.41
CA ILE A 7 2.71 -7.14 6.69
C ILE A 7 1.97 -6.25 7.68
N ARG A 8 1.28 -6.83 8.68
CA ARG A 8 0.59 -6.08 9.71
C ARG A 8 1.56 -5.18 10.50
N ASP A 9 2.72 -5.72 10.90
CA ASP A 9 3.72 -4.99 11.67
C ASP A 9 4.37 -3.88 10.82
N ALA A 10 4.62 -4.13 9.53
CA ALA A 10 5.09 -3.09 8.61
C ALA A 10 4.07 -1.95 8.45
N LEU A 11 2.77 -2.27 8.42
CA LEU A 11 1.69 -1.28 8.43
C LEU A 11 1.60 -0.56 9.79
N ALA A 12 1.78 -1.25 10.91
CA ALA A 12 1.81 -0.64 12.24
C ALA A 12 2.94 0.38 12.40
N LEU A 13 4.13 0.07 11.87
CA LEU A 13 5.31 0.94 11.95
C LEU A 13 5.20 2.18 11.05
N ARG A 14 4.54 2.07 9.91
CA ARG A 14 4.42 3.15 8.91
C ARG A 14 3.08 3.90 8.99
N GLY A 15 2.10 3.38 9.72
CA GLY A 15 0.70 3.79 9.69
C GLY A 15 -0.03 3.30 8.43
N SER A 16 0.51 3.64 7.25
CA SER A 16 -0.01 3.20 5.95
C SER A 16 1.11 2.95 4.93
N ALA A 17 0.90 2.01 4.01
CA ALA A 17 1.86 1.72 2.95
C ALA A 17 1.19 1.17 1.68
N GLN A 18 1.86 1.33 0.54
CA GLN A 18 1.46 0.70 -0.72
C GLN A 18 1.93 -0.75 -0.80
N ALA A 19 1.22 -1.59 -1.55
CA ALA A 19 1.62 -2.99 -1.77
C ALA A 19 3.03 -3.09 -2.39
N GLN A 20 3.40 -2.17 -3.30
CA GLN A 20 4.73 -2.13 -3.90
C GLN A 20 5.84 -1.81 -2.89
N GLN A 21 5.59 -0.90 -1.95
CA GLN A 21 6.56 -0.58 -0.89
C GLN A 21 6.76 -1.77 0.05
N LEU A 22 5.67 -2.47 0.40
CA LEU A 22 5.72 -3.68 1.21
C LEU A 22 6.46 -4.81 0.48
N SER A 23 6.18 -5.02 -0.80
CA SER A 23 6.88 -5.99 -1.65
C SER A 23 8.40 -5.80 -1.65
N GLN A 24 8.86 -4.55 -1.82
CA GLN A 24 10.28 -4.23 -1.78
C GLN A 24 10.88 -4.42 -0.37
N GLN A 25 10.20 -3.95 0.67
CA GLN A 25 10.69 -4.04 2.05
C GLN A 25 10.80 -5.50 2.53
N LEU A 26 9.81 -6.32 2.20
CA LEU A 26 9.73 -7.72 2.63
C LEU A 26 10.45 -8.66 1.67
N ALA A 27 11.05 -8.14 0.59
CA ALA A 27 11.65 -8.90 -0.50
C ALA A 27 10.70 -10.01 -1.00
N THR A 28 9.43 -9.68 -1.17
CA THR A 28 8.38 -10.62 -1.57
C THR A 28 7.69 -10.21 -2.85
N PRO A 29 7.25 -11.17 -3.68
CA PRO A 29 6.55 -10.85 -4.92
C PRO A 29 5.29 -10.02 -4.63
N LEU A 30 5.12 -8.92 -5.37
CA LEU A 30 3.94 -8.07 -5.31
C LEU A 30 2.60 -8.85 -5.30
N PRO A 31 2.35 -9.83 -6.20
CA PRO A 31 1.07 -10.55 -6.19
C PRO A 31 0.83 -11.34 -4.89
N LEU A 32 1.89 -11.80 -4.23
CA LEU A 32 1.77 -12.47 -2.94
C LEU A 32 1.38 -11.48 -1.84
N VAL A 33 2.02 -10.31 -1.82
CA VAL A 33 1.71 -9.22 -0.87
C VAL A 33 0.28 -8.73 -1.06
N GLU A 34 -0.17 -8.56 -2.29
CA GLU A 34 -1.55 -8.19 -2.61
C GLU A 34 -2.56 -9.23 -2.11
N ALA A 35 -2.31 -10.52 -2.37
CA ALA A 35 -3.16 -11.60 -1.85
C ALA A 35 -3.21 -11.60 -0.30
N MET A 36 -2.07 -11.34 0.34
CA MET A 36 -1.98 -11.26 1.80
C MET A 36 -2.74 -10.04 2.36
N LEU A 37 -2.64 -8.88 1.70
CA LEU A 37 -3.39 -7.67 2.05
C LEU A 37 -4.89 -7.85 1.84
N GLN A 38 -5.30 -8.46 0.72
CA GLN A 38 -6.70 -8.83 0.46
C GLN A 38 -7.24 -9.75 1.55
N ARG A 39 -6.45 -10.75 1.97
CA ARG A 39 -6.83 -11.63 3.08
C ARG A 39 -6.97 -10.87 4.40
N LEU A 40 -6.04 -9.97 4.73
CA LEU A 40 -6.14 -9.11 5.92
C LEU A 40 -7.38 -8.19 5.86
N ALA A 41 -7.72 -7.69 4.67
CA ALA A 41 -8.89 -6.85 4.46
C ALA A 41 -10.19 -7.63 4.62
N ALA A 42 -10.25 -8.86 4.10
CA ALA A 42 -11.36 -9.78 4.29
C ALA A 42 -11.56 -10.15 5.78
N MET A 43 -10.47 -10.21 6.56
CA MET A 43 -10.53 -10.40 8.02
C MET A 43 -10.82 -9.10 8.80
N GLY A 44 -11.01 -7.97 8.11
CA GLY A 44 -11.25 -6.67 8.73
C GLY A 44 -10.07 -6.11 9.54
N LYS A 45 -8.83 -6.54 9.24
CA LYS A 45 -7.61 -6.07 9.93
C LYS A 45 -6.93 -4.90 9.25
N VAL A 46 -7.13 -4.75 7.95
CA VAL A 46 -6.64 -3.63 7.16
C VAL A 46 -7.76 -3.10 6.28
N GLU A 47 -7.65 -1.84 5.88
CA GLU A 47 -8.52 -1.22 4.89
C GLU A 47 -7.70 -0.73 3.71
N ARG A 48 -8.30 -0.85 2.51
CA ARG A 48 -7.77 -0.35 1.25
C ARG A 48 -8.34 1.05 1.03
N ILE A 49 -7.47 2.03 0.90
CA ILE A 49 -7.83 3.42 0.65
C ILE A 49 -7.26 3.79 -0.70
N GLU A 50 -8.14 4.19 -1.61
CA GLU A 50 -7.77 4.71 -2.91
C GLU A 50 -7.56 6.21 -2.74
N LEU A 51 -6.31 6.67 -2.71
CA LEU A 51 -6.04 8.10 -2.80
C LEU A 51 -6.22 8.51 -4.25
N ASP A 52 -7.32 9.20 -4.50
CA ASP A 52 -7.51 9.95 -5.73
C ASP A 52 -6.62 11.19 -5.66
N SER A 53 -5.66 11.28 -6.57
CA SER A 53 -4.71 12.38 -6.65
C SER A 53 -5.31 13.66 -7.28
N SER A 54 -6.58 13.96 -6.99
CA SER A 54 -7.17 15.27 -7.34
C SER A 54 -6.46 16.45 -6.66
N GLU A 55 -5.63 16.19 -5.63
CA GLU A 55 -4.81 17.21 -4.95
C GLU A 55 -3.39 17.38 -5.52
N CYS A 56 -3.06 16.84 -6.69
CA CYS A 56 -1.85 17.26 -7.43
C CYS A 56 -2.07 18.62 -8.14
N LEU A 57 -2.62 19.61 -7.42
CA LEU A 57 -2.87 20.99 -7.88
C LEU A 57 -1.61 21.87 -7.91
N SER A 58 -0.45 21.30 -7.65
CA SER A 58 0.83 21.98 -7.81
C SER A 58 1.79 21.01 -8.49
N GLY A 59 2.05 21.24 -9.79
CA GLY A 59 2.85 20.39 -10.67
C GLY A 59 4.33 20.29 -10.28
N SER A 60 4.62 19.78 -9.08
CA SER A 60 5.96 19.64 -8.52
C SER A 60 6.24 18.21 -8.04
N CYS A 61 5.48 17.23 -8.52
CA CYS A 61 5.80 15.82 -8.28
C CYS A 61 6.97 15.41 -9.21
N LYS A 62 8.19 15.73 -8.78
CA LYS A 62 9.47 15.58 -9.52
C LYS A 62 9.86 14.11 -9.85
N SER A 63 8.97 13.14 -9.60
CA SER A 63 9.20 11.71 -9.85
C SER A 63 7.98 10.97 -10.41
N CYS A 64 6.93 11.67 -10.85
CA CYS A 64 5.82 11.03 -11.55
C CYS A 64 6.11 11.04 -13.06
N PRO A 65 6.43 9.90 -13.69
CA PRO A 65 6.53 9.82 -15.14
C PRO A 65 5.16 10.14 -15.75
N GLU A 66 5.17 11.01 -16.76
CA GLU A 66 4.03 11.64 -17.39
C GLU A 66 2.86 10.67 -17.70
N GLY A 67 1.67 10.96 -17.16
CA GLY A 67 0.40 10.47 -17.71
C GLY A 67 -0.31 9.31 -17.00
N LEU A 68 0.26 8.71 -15.95
CA LEU A 68 -0.50 7.80 -15.09
C LEU A 68 -1.04 8.61 -13.93
N ALA A 69 -2.36 8.86 -13.93
CA ALA A 69 -3.08 9.39 -12.77
C ALA A 69 -2.54 8.72 -11.51
N CYS A 70 -2.08 9.49 -10.52
CA CYS A 70 -1.47 9.00 -9.29
C CYS A 70 -2.52 8.36 -8.35
N GLN A 71 -3.33 7.45 -8.89
CA GLN A 71 -4.24 6.58 -8.17
C GLN A 71 -3.41 5.66 -7.31
N THR A 72 -3.12 6.14 -6.10
CA THR A 72 -2.22 5.48 -5.18
C THR A 72 -3.07 4.71 -4.20
N VAL A 73 -3.06 3.38 -4.34
CA VAL A 73 -3.74 2.50 -3.39
C VAL A 73 -2.84 2.34 -2.17
N ILE A 74 -3.28 2.85 -1.02
CA ILE A 74 -2.63 2.62 0.26
C ILE A 74 -3.45 1.64 1.09
N TYR A 75 -2.75 0.89 1.93
CA TYR A 75 -3.34 0.04 2.95
C TYR A 75 -2.99 0.61 4.31
N ARG A 76 -3.93 0.61 5.24
CA ARG A 76 -3.70 0.95 6.66
C ARG A 76 -4.36 -0.07 7.57
N LEU A 77 -3.90 -0.14 8.82
CA LEU A 77 -4.58 -0.94 9.82
C LEU A 77 -5.97 -0.37 10.11
N LYS A 78 -6.94 -1.26 10.24
CA LYS A 78 -8.28 -0.91 10.69
C LYS A 78 -8.30 -1.03 12.20
N GLU A 79 -8.63 0.06 12.90
CA GLU A 79 -8.80 0.09 14.36
C GLU A 79 -10.00 -0.75 14.83
#